data_AF-A0A1E3SYY0-F1
#
_entry.id   AF-A0A1E3SYY0-F1
#
_cell.length_a   1.000
_cell.length_b   1.000
_cell.length_c   1.000
_cell.angle_alpha   90.00
_cell.angle_beta   90.00
_cell.angle_gamma   90.00
#
_symmetry.space_group_name_H-M   'P 1'
#
loop_
_entity.id
_entity.type
_entity.pdbx_description
1 polymer ?
#
loop_
_entity_poly.entity_id
_entity_poly.type
_entity_poly.pdbx_seq_one_letter_code
_entity_poly.pdbx_strand_id
1 'polypeptide(L)'
;MTVTPPPATVTAEAAPPPPPDTGRDVFTICPDGNEGVVGGRTTCAFAANVRRTFYATGMSNNFTAFSPVTGVGYEMTCVGRYPAYFSDGSTKISTRCYGGDNAQVVIW
;
A
#
# COMPACT_ATOMS: atom_id res chain seq x y z
N MET A 1 -13.89 -10.47 -44.68
CA MET A 1 -13.73 -9.52 -43.57
C MET A 1 -13.22 -10.31 -42.38
N THR A 2 -11.95 -10.19 -42.03
CA THR A 2 -11.33 -10.89 -40.90
C THR A 2 -11.43 -10.02 -39.65
N VAL A 3 -12.17 -10.49 -38.65
CA VAL A 3 -12.29 -9.83 -37.34
C VAL A 3 -11.08 -10.23 -36.50
N THR A 4 -10.21 -9.27 -36.21
CA THR A 4 -9.09 -9.43 -35.28
C THR A 4 -9.62 -9.60 -33.84
N PRO A 5 -9.18 -10.61 -33.07
CA PRO A 5 -9.58 -10.73 -31.68
C PRO A 5 -8.97 -9.59 -30.83
N PRO A 6 -9.67 -9.10 -29.79
CA PRO A 6 -9.16 -8.08 -28.88
C PRO A 6 -7.95 -8.60 -28.08
N PRO A 7 -7.04 -7.73 -27.61
CA PRO A 7 -5.91 -8.15 -26.79
C PRO A 7 -6.42 -8.79 -25.51
N ALA A 8 -5.94 -10.01 -25.22
CA ALA A 8 -6.20 -10.69 -23.97
C ALA A 8 -5.73 -9.81 -22.81
N THR A 9 -6.68 -9.32 -22.01
CA THR A 9 -6.40 -8.74 -20.70
C THR A 9 -5.70 -9.81 -19.89
N VAL A 10 -4.39 -9.65 -19.65
CA VAL A 10 -3.67 -10.50 -18.72
C VAL A 10 -4.20 -10.17 -17.34
N THR A 11 -5.17 -10.95 -16.87
CA THR A 11 -5.51 -11.02 -15.45
C THR A 11 -4.24 -11.45 -14.73
N ALA A 12 -3.55 -10.49 -14.12
CA ALA A 12 -2.53 -10.81 -13.14
C ALA A 12 -3.24 -11.47 -11.97
N GLU A 13 -3.25 -12.80 -11.96
CA GLU A 13 -3.67 -13.59 -10.81
C GLU A 13 -2.70 -13.23 -9.67
N ALA A 14 -3.20 -12.55 -8.66
CA ALA A 14 -2.42 -12.23 -7.47
C ALA A 14 -2.02 -13.56 -6.82
N ALA A 15 -0.71 -13.84 -6.80
CA ALA A 15 -0.19 -15.02 -6.12
C ALA A 15 -0.64 -15.03 -4.65
N PRO A 16 -0.87 -16.22 -4.04
CA PRO A 16 -1.19 -16.33 -2.63
C PRO A 16 -0.12 -15.60 -1.79
N PRO A 17 -0.52 -14.79 -0.79
CA PRO A 17 0.43 -14.00 -0.03
C PRO A 17 1.40 -14.94 0.71
N PRO A 18 2.72 -14.70 0.65
CA PRO A 18 3.67 -15.41 1.48
C PRO A 18 3.34 -15.17 2.98
N PRO A 19 3.70 -16.10 3.88
CA PRO A 19 3.45 -15.96 5.31
C PRO A 19 4.11 -14.69 5.89
N PRO A 20 3.60 -14.15 7.00
CA PRO A 20 4.18 -12.97 7.65
C PRO A 20 5.52 -13.33 8.29
N ASP A 21 6.61 -12.81 7.72
CA ASP A 21 7.93 -12.86 8.35
C ASP A 21 7.92 -11.99 9.61
N THR A 22 8.07 -12.64 10.76
CA THR A 22 8.14 -12.06 12.11
C THR A 22 9.47 -11.33 12.38
N GLY A 23 9.96 -10.54 11.43
CA GLY A 23 11.23 -9.84 11.54
C GLY A 23 11.27 -8.56 10.71
N ARG A 24 11.00 -7.42 11.36
CA ARG A 24 11.19 -6.05 10.84
C ARG A 24 10.62 -5.87 9.42
N ASP A 25 9.34 -5.54 9.30
CA ASP A 25 8.71 -5.23 8.00
C ASP A 25 9.59 -4.25 7.20
N VAL A 26 10.21 -4.74 6.12
CA VAL A 26 11.01 -3.91 5.21
C VAL A 26 10.08 -3.37 4.13
N PHE A 27 10.02 -2.05 4.03
CA PHE A 27 9.17 -1.35 3.08
C PHE A 27 9.90 -1.16 1.76
N THR A 28 9.17 -1.34 0.66
CA THR A 28 9.65 -0.91 -0.66
C THR A 28 9.08 0.46 -0.95
N ILE A 29 9.95 1.42 -1.31
CA ILE A 29 9.53 2.76 -1.72
C ILE A 29 8.76 2.66 -3.04
N CYS A 30 7.58 3.25 -3.09
CA CYS A 30 6.79 3.34 -4.32
C CYS A 30 7.44 4.30 -5.32
N PRO A 31 7.17 4.16 -6.63
CA PRO A 31 7.78 5.00 -7.66
C PRO A 31 7.54 6.50 -7.46
N ASP A 32 6.44 6.88 -6.79
CA ASP A 32 6.13 8.26 -6.41
C ASP A 32 7.07 8.82 -5.33
N GLY A 33 7.79 7.98 -4.58
CA GLY A 33 8.79 8.39 -3.61
C GLY A 33 8.24 8.99 -2.30
N ASN A 34 6.92 8.97 -2.11
CA ASN A 34 6.23 9.55 -0.96
C ASN A 34 5.55 8.51 -0.04
N GLU A 35 5.54 7.25 -0.47
CA GLU A 35 4.96 6.18 0.29
C GLU A 35 5.75 4.88 0.09
N GLY A 36 5.58 3.96 1.04
CA GLY A 36 6.19 2.65 1.02
C GLY A 36 5.22 1.56 1.42
N VAL A 37 5.41 0.38 0.87
CA VAL A 37 4.54 -0.79 1.08
C VAL A 37 5.34 -1.99 1.56
N VAL A 38 4.74 -2.81 2.40
CA VAL A 38 5.34 -4.09 2.83
C VAL A 38 5.22 -5.11 1.69
N GLY A 39 6.34 -5.76 1.38
CA GLY A 39 6.53 -6.65 0.22
C GLY A 39 5.32 -7.52 -0.12
N GLY A 40 4.71 -7.23 -1.28
CA GLY A 40 3.65 -8.03 -1.90
C GLY A 40 2.26 -7.98 -1.23
N ARG A 41 2.13 -7.45 -0.01
CA ARG A 41 0.84 -7.38 0.71
C ARG A 41 0.01 -6.16 0.32
N THR A 42 0.70 -5.06 0.06
CA THR A 42 0.07 -3.78 -0.26
C THR A 42 0.60 -3.26 -1.59
N THR A 43 -0.27 -2.65 -2.40
CA THR A 43 0.11 -2.05 -3.68
C THR A 43 0.36 -0.54 -3.53
N CYS A 44 1.25 -0.01 -4.37
CA CYS A 44 1.52 1.43 -4.39
C CYS A 44 0.28 2.26 -4.73
N ALA A 45 -0.62 1.76 -5.59
CA ALA A 45 -1.87 2.42 -5.89
C ALA A 45 -2.80 2.55 -4.67
N PHE A 46 -2.81 1.55 -3.79
CA PHE A 46 -3.52 1.65 -2.52
C PHE A 46 -2.81 2.62 -1.57
N ALA A 47 -1.49 2.53 -1.45
CA ALA A 47 -0.68 3.41 -0.60
C ALA A 47 -0.86 4.90 -0.95
N ALA A 48 -0.89 5.23 -2.24
CA ALA A 48 -1.16 6.59 -2.72
C ALA A 48 -2.55 7.09 -2.29
N ASN A 49 -3.57 6.22 -2.32
CA ASN A 49 -4.91 6.57 -1.84
C ASN A 49 -4.96 6.73 -0.32
N VAL A 50 -4.30 5.85 0.43
CA VAL A 50 -4.15 5.99 1.90
C VAL A 50 -3.51 7.34 2.22
N ARG A 51 -2.42 7.70 1.54
CA ARG A 51 -1.74 9.00 1.69
C ARG A 51 -2.69 10.16 1.40
N ARG A 52 -3.39 10.12 0.26
CA ARG A 52 -4.32 11.17 -0.14
C ARG A 52 -5.45 11.35 0.87
N THR A 53 -6.05 10.25 1.35
CA THR A 53 -7.14 10.30 2.33
C THR A 53 -6.63 10.74 3.70
N PHE A 54 -5.44 10.31 4.12
CA PHE A 54 -4.81 10.80 5.36
C PHE A 54 -4.68 12.32 5.37
N TYR A 55 -4.17 12.92 4.29
CA TYR A 55 -4.08 14.38 4.20
C TYR A 55 -5.47 15.05 4.05
N ALA A 56 -6.39 14.45 3.30
CA ALA A 56 -7.75 14.99 3.13
C ALA A 56 -8.56 14.99 4.45
N THR A 57 -8.30 14.04 5.35
CA THR A 57 -8.92 13.95 6.68
C THR A 57 -8.23 14.81 7.73
N GLY A 58 -7.25 15.64 7.33
CA GLY A 58 -6.49 16.48 8.26
C GLY A 58 -5.51 15.69 9.12
N MET A 59 -4.93 14.60 8.59
CA MET A 59 -4.00 13.72 9.30
C MET A 59 -4.64 12.95 10.45
N SER A 60 -5.88 12.49 10.25
CA SER A 60 -6.60 11.66 11.22
C SER A 60 -5.93 10.31 11.41
N ASN A 61 -5.87 9.83 12.66
CA ASN A 61 -5.26 8.55 12.98
C ASN A 61 -6.13 7.34 12.59
N ASN A 62 -7.42 7.52 12.34
CA ASN A 62 -8.30 6.45 11.86
C ASN A 62 -9.23 7.02 10.77
N PHE A 63 -9.31 6.33 9.64
CA PHE A 63 -10.17 6.69 8.52
C PHE A 63 -10.37 5.50 7.59
N THR A 64 -11.37 5.59 6.72
CA THR A 64 -11.58 4.59 5.66
C THR A 64 -10.86 5.01 4.38
N ALA A 65 -9.96 4.16 3.89
CA ALA A 65 -9.25 4.35 2.63
C ALA A 65 -9.80 3.42 1.55
N PHE A 66 -10.15 3.99 0.38
CA PHE A 66 -10.62 3.20 -0.75
C PHE A 66 -9.46 2.55 -1.51
N SER A 67 -9.61 1.27 -1.84
CA SER A 67 -8.66 0.56 -2.69
C SER A 67 -9.12 0.52 -4.14
N PRO A 68 -8.37 1.14 -5.08
CA PRO A 68 -8.69 1.03 -6.50
C PRO A 68 -8.45 -0.37 -7.06
N VAL A 69 -7.71 -1.22 -6.34
CA VAL A 69 -7.41 -2.60 -6.76
C VAL A 69 -8.60 -3.51 -6.53
N THR A 70 -9.26 -3.38 -5.37
CA THR A 70 -10.36 -4.27 -4.95
C THR A 70 -11.73 -3.59 -5.02
N GLY A 71 -11.78 -2.27 -5.19
CA GLY A 71 -13.03 -1.50 -5.26
C GLY A 71 -13.75 -1.37 -3.91
N VAL A 72 -13.06 -1.62 -2.79
CA VAL A 72 -13.65 -1.57 -1.45
C VAL A 72 -12.90 -0.60 -0.53
N GLY A 73 -13.62 -0.09 0.48
CA GLY A 73 -13.05 0.73 1.54
C GLY A 73 -12.52 -0.12 2.69
N TYR A 74 -11.29 0.14 3.12
CA TYR A 74 -10.69 -0.48 4.29
C TYR A 74 -10.51 0.54 5.39
N GLU A 75 -10.86 0.18 6.63
CA GLU A 75 -10.51 0.98 7.79
C GLU A 75 -8.99 0.90 8.01
N MET A 76 -8.37 2.07 8.09
CA MET A 76 -6.94 2.26 8.25
C MET A 76 -6.69 3.01 9.55
N THR A 77 -5.71 2.53 10.32
CA THR A 77 -5.18 3.18 11.50
C THR A 77 -3.76 3.64 11.24
N CYS A 78 -3.50 4.93 11.40
CA CYS A 78 -2.21 5.57 11.19
C CYS A 78 -1.56 5.99 12.51
N VAL A 79 -0.27 5.68 12.63
CA VAL A 79 0.58 6.04 13.76
C VAL A 79 1.77 6.81 13.24
N GLY A 80 1.87 8.08 13.62
CA GLY A 80 2.98 8.95 13.26
C GLY A 80 4.28 8.56 13.96
N ARG A 81 5.40 9.10 13.48
CA ARG A 81 6.75 8.93 14.07
C ARG A 81 7.22 7.47 14.13
N TYR A 82 6.78 6.66 13.19
CA TYR A 82 7.21 5.28 13.05
C TYR A 82 8.54 5.21 12.26
N PRO A 83 9.60 4.57 12.80
CA PRO A 83 10.83 4.35 12.05
C PRO A 83 10.60 3.23 11.01
N ALA A 84 10.39 3.62 9.76
CA ALA A 84 10.22 2.70 8.64
C ALA A 84 11.59 2.37 8.03
N TYR A 85 11.88 1.08 7.87
CA TYR A 85 13.11 0.57 7.25
C TYR A 85 12.82 0.20 5.81
N PHE A 86 13.62 0.69 4.87
CA PHE A 86 13.40 0.47 3.46
C PHE A 86 14.38 -0.54 2.87
N SER A 87 13.98 -1.14 1.75
CA SER A 87 14.80 -2.12 1.03
C SER A 87 16.11 -1.56 0.47
N ASP A 88 16.22 -0.23 0.35
CA ASP A 88 17.47 0.47 0.00
C ASP A 88 18.43 0.63 1.19
N GLY A 89 18.06 0.14 2.37
CA GLY A 89 18.83 0.27 3.62
C GLY A 89 18.62 1.60 4.34
N SER A 90 17.80 2.51 3.80
CA SER A 90 17.46 3.77 4.47
C SER A 90 16.42 3.55 5.57
N THR A 91 16.42 4.44 6.56
CA THR A 91 15.38 4.51 7.59
C THR A 91 14.76 5.90 7.55
N LYS A 92 13.43 5.99 7.48
CA LYS A 92 12.72 7.27 7.50
C LYS A 92 11.66 7.26 8.59
N ILE A 93 11.60 8.36 9.34
CA ILE A 93 10.51 8.60 10.28
C ILE A 93 9.26 8.91 9.47
N SER A 94 8.35 7.95 9.44
CA SER A 94 7.16 7.94 8.59
C SER A 94 5.91 7.79 9.45
N THR A 95 4.75 8.04 8.88
CA THR A 95 3.47 7.64 9.46
C THR A 95 3.14 6.25 8.95
N ARG A 96 3.06 5.27 9.85
CA ARG A 96 2.66 3.90 9.50
C ARG A 96 1.16 3.78 9.58
N CYS A 97 0.53 3.55 8.45
CA CYS A 97 -0.89 3.26 8.30
C CYS A 97 -1.09 1.76 8.07
N TYR A 98 -1.84 1.12 8.95
CA TYR A 98 -2.15 -0.31 8.87
C TYR A 98 -3.64 -0.54 9.06
N GLY A 99 -4.20 -1.55 8.42
CA GLY A 99 -5.64 -1.83 8.49
C GLY A 99 -6.13 -2.75 7.39
N GLY A 100 -7.45 -2.96 7.33
CA GLY A 100 -8.08 -3.89 6.39
C GLY A 100 -7.55 -5.33 6.53
N ASP A 101 -7.21 -5.95 5.40
CA ASP A 101 -6.71 -7.34 5.32
C ASP A 101 -5.19 -7.42 5.53
N ASN A 102 -4.69 -6.97 6.69
CA ASN A 102 -3.26 -6.89 6.99
C ASN A 102 -2.46 -5.95 6.06
N ALA A 103 -3.12 -4.94 5.49
CA ALA A 103 -2.44 -3.93 4.68
C ALA A 103 -1.56 -3.07 5.60
N GLN A 104 -0.31 -2.88 5.20
CA GLN A 104 0.64 -1.97 5.85
C GLN A 104 1.24 -1.02 4.81
N VAL A 105 1.18 0.26 5.15
CA VAL A 105 1.66 1.38 4.33
C VAL A 105 2.43 2.34 5.25
N VAL A 106 3.49 2.94 4.73
CA VAL A 106 4.18 4.07 5.37
C VAL A 106 4.13 5.27 4.44
N ILE A 107 3.90 6.45 5.00
CA ILE A 107 3.82 7.71 4.26
C ILE A 107 4.68 8.77 4.95
N TRP A 108 5.32 9.65 4.18
CA TRP A 108 6.15 10.75 4.69
C TRP A 108 6.07 11.99 3.80
#